data_AF-A0A1G2PR65-F1
#
_entry.id   AF-A0A1G2PR65-F1
#
_cell.length_a   1.000
_cell.length_b   1.000
_cell.length_c   1.000
_cell.angle_alpha   90.00
_cell.angle_beta   90.00
_cell.angle_gamma   90.00
#
_symmetry.space_group_name_H-M   'P 1'
#
loop_
_entity.id
_entity.type
_entity.pdbx_description
1 polymer ?
#
loop_
_entity_poly.entity_id
_entity_poly.type
_entity_poly.pdbx_seq_one_letter_code
_entity_poly.pdbx_strand_id
1 'polypeptide(L)'
;MSKEKKSFFERLTGSEPENTDYEKSGDYDLSGIGSEEKTYDEEEDGQLAVDVFQGKNEVIVQSIVAGVKPDALDISINKDSVTIRGKRESNRLTEKENAICQELYWGGFSRTISLSDEIDSENAEAIIKNGILTIRLPLAQKIQTKKIRVQEE
;
A
#
# COMPACT_ATOMS: atom_id res chain seq x y z
N MET A 1 -49.21 13.32 -20.21
CA MET A 1 -48.19 13.85 -21.13
C MET A 1 -46.89 14.00 -20.36
N SER A 2 -46.01 13.00 -20.48
CA SER A 2 -44.70 12.97 -19.82
C SER A 2 -43.73 13.85 -20.61
N LYS A 3 -43.06 14.81 -19.96
CA LYS A 3 -41.99 15.59 -20.58
C LYS A 3 -40.68 14.82 -20.39
N GLU A 4 -40.10 14.34 -21.47
CA GLU A 4 -38.76 13.72 -21.46
C GLU A 4 -37.71 14.77 -21.05
N LYS A 5 -36.80 14.37 -20.17
CA LYS A 5 -35.69 15.21 -19.72
C LYS A 5 -34.54 15.07 -20.73
N LYS A 6 -34.18 16.19 -21.35
CA LYS A 6 -33.04 16.29 -22.27
C LYS A 6 -31.73 15.84 -21.60
N SER A 7 -30.94 15.06 -22.32
CA SER A 7 -29.65 14.54 -21.87
C SER A 7 -28.66 15.68 -21.61
N PHE A 8 -27.71 15.44 -20.70
CA PHE A 8 -26.67 16.41 -20.35
C PHE A 8 -25.85 16.86 -21.56
N PHE A 9 -25.57 15.95 -22.50
CA PHE A 9 -24.82 16.24 -23.73
C PHE A 9 -25.58 17.20 -24.65
N GLU A 10 -26.89 16.98 -24.84
CA GLU A 10 -27.75 17.83 -25.67
C GLU A 10 -27.80 19.29 -25.14
N ARG A 11 -27.69 19.47 -23.81
CA ARG A 11 -27.66 20.79 -23.17
C ARG A 11 -26.33 21.52 -23.37
N LEU A 12 -25.24 20.79 -23.63
CA LEU A 12 -23.89 21.34 -23.70
C LEU A 12 -23.45 21.63 -25.13
N THR A 13 -23.79 20.76 -26.08
CA THR A 13 -23.33 20.85 -27.47
C THR A 13 -24.40 21.31 -28.44
N GLY A 14 -25.68 21.28 -28.04
CA GLY A 14 -26.82 21.65 -28.89
C GLY A 14 -27.09 20.67 -30.04
N SER A 15 -26.40 19.54 -30.08
CA SER A 15 -26.52 18.48 -31.09
C SER A 15 -26.74 17.11 -30.44
N GLU A 16 -27.61 16.29 -31.04
CA GLU A 16 -27.74 14.88 -30.68
C GLU A 16 -26.54 14.08 -31.22
N PRO A 17 -26.05 13.07 -30.49
CA PRO A 17 -25.01 12.18 -31.02
C PRO A 17 -25.57 11.40 -32.21
N GLU A 18 -24.87 11.47 -33.34
CA GLU A 18 -25.21 10.76 -34.58
C GLU A 18 -25.06 9.24 -34.35
N ASN A 19 -26.13 8.48 -34.59
CA ASN A 19 -26.10 7.01 -34.60
C ASN A 19 -25.27 6.55 -35.79
N THR A 20 -24.11 5.96 -35.54
CA THR A 20 -23.36 5.22 -36.56
C THR A 20 -23.74 3.75 -36.51
N ASP A 21 -24.46 3.32 -37.55
CA ASP A 21 -24.83 1.92 -37.80
C ASP A 21 -23.58 1.09 -38.10
N TYR A 22 -23.11 0.31 -37.12
CA TYR A 22 -22.14 -0.77 -37.35
C TYR A 22 -22.90 -2.07 -37.60
N GLU A 23 -22.77 -2.61 -38.81
CA GLU A 23 -23.41 -3.83 -39.26
C GLU A 23 -22.93 -5.07 -38.48
N LYS A 24 -23.93 -5.90 -38.12
CA LYS A 24 -23.82 -7.22 -37.51
C LYS A 24 -23.32 -8.24 -38.53
N SER A 25 -22.18 -8.87 -38.28
CA SER A 25 -21.93 -10.24 -38.75
C SER A 25 -20.90 -10.95 -37.87
N GLY A 26 -21.38 -11.93 -37.10
CA GLY A 26 -20.56 -12.81 -36.28
C GLY A 26 -21.48 -13.62 -35.37
N ASP A 27 -21.74 -14.86 -35.74
CA ASP A 27 -22.41 -15.83 -34.87
C ASP A 27 -21.46 -16.13 -33.70
N TYR A 28 -21.70 -15.49 -32.56
CA TYR A 28 -21.07 -15.84 -31.30
C TYR A 28 -22.06 -16.65 -30.47
N ASP A 29 -21.72 -17.91 -30.24
CA ASP A 29 -22.41 -18.81 -29.33
C ASP A 29 -22.35 -18.25 -27.90
N LEU A 30 -23.52 -17.88 -27.35
CA LEU A 30 -23.68 -17.33 -26.00
C LEU A 30 -23.92 -18.42 -24.93
N SER A 31 -23.59 -19.68 -25.21
CA SER A 31 -23.79 -20.82 -24.29
C SER A 31 -22.70 -20.95 -23.20
N GLY A 32 -22.04 -19.85 -22.84
CA GLY A 32 -20.91 -19.83 -21.93
C GLY A 32 -20.90 -18.61 -21.00
N ILE A 33 -22.03 -18.28 -20.38
CA ILE A 33 -22.02 -17.44 -19.17
C ILE A 33 -21.50 -18.32 -18.01
N GLY A 34 -20.23 -18.70 -18.11
CA GLY A 34 -19.42 -19.15 -16.99
C GLY A 34 -19.00 -17.89 -16.24
N SER A 35 -19.24 -17.91 -14.93
CA SER A 35 -18.71 -16.97 -13.95
C SER A 35 -17.38 -16.36 -14.41
N GLU A 36 -17.27 -15.03 -14.41
CA GLU A 36 -15.98 -14.34 -14.45
C GLU A 36 -15.08 -15.01 -13.41
N GLU A 37 -14.20 -15.90 -13.88
CA GLU A 37 -13.07 -16.35 -13.09
C GLU A 37 -12.29 -15.08 -12.81
N LYS A 38 -12.44 -14.56 -11.59
CA LYS A 38 -11.45 -13.66 -11.03
C LYS A 38 -10.15 -14.44 -11.07
N THR A 39 -9.34 -14.17 -12.08
CA THR A 39 -7.93 -14.47 -12.08
C THR A 39 -7.39 -13.76 -10.86
N TYR A 40 -7.16 -14.53 -9.79
CA TYR A 40 -6.37 -14.09 -8.67
C TYR A 40 -4.96 -13.96 -9.23
N ASP A 41 -4.62 -12.77 -9.76
CA ASP A 41 -3.23 -12.36 -9.76
C ASP A 41 -2.79 -12.53 -8.31
N GLU A 42 -1.88 -13.46 -8.06
CA GLU A 42 -1.12 -13.52 -6.82
C GLU A 42 -0.35 -12.19 -6.77
N GLU A 43 -1.01 -11.11 -6.30
CA GLU A 43 -0.40 -9.80 -6.15
C GLU A 43 0.71 -9.97 -5.11
N GLU A 44 1.92 -10.20 -5.58
CA GLU A 44 3.12 -10.12 -4.77
C GLU A 44 3.13 -8.74 -4.13
N ASP A 45 3.08 -8.70 -2.79
CA ASP A 45 3.07 -7.45 -2.03
C ASP A 45 4.24 -6.57 -2.51
N GLY A 46 3.94 -5.32 -2.86
CA GLY A 46 4.96 -4.36 -3.24
C GLY A 46 5.97 -4.11 -2.12
N GLN A 47 7.20 -3.79 -2.50
CA GLN A 47 8.23 -3.50 -1.51
C GLN A 47 8.02 -2.11 -0.89
N LEU A 48 7.89 -2.06 0.44
CA LEU A 48 7.90 -0.78 1.17
C LEU A 48 9.34 -0.29 1.36
N ALA A 49 9.64 0.91 0.82
CA ALA A 49 10.90 1.59 1.06
C ALA A 49 10.98 2.08 2.51
N VAL A 50 12.11 1.83 3.18
CA VAL A 50 12.32 2.16 4.58
C VAL A 50 13.72 2.69 4.82
N ASP A 51 13.84 3.65 5.73
CA ASP A 51 15.10 4.03 6.36
C ASP A 51 15.12 3.45 7.77
N VAL A 52 16.28 2.93 8.19
CA VAL A 52 16.47 2.30 9.51
C VAL A 52 17.68 2.93 10.19
N PHE A 53 17.48 3.43 11.41
CA PHE A 53 18.51 4.07 12.21
C PHE A 53 18.71 3.32 13.52
N GLN A 54 19.94 2.91 13.79
CA GLN A 54 20.34 2.34 15.08
C GLN A 54 20.79 3.47 16.02
N GLY A 55 20.02 3.69 17.08
CA GLY A 55 20.40 4.56 18.19
C GLY A 55 21.10 3.80 19.32
N LYS A 56 21.43 4.50 20.41
CA LYS A 56 22.05 3.87 21.59
C LYS A 56 21.08 3.00 22.39
N ASN A 57 19.80 3.40 22.43
CA ASN A 57 18.77 2.79 23.28
C ASN A 57 17.50 2.43 22.51
N GLU A 58 17.44 2.71 21.21
CA GLU A 58 16.28 2.45 20.37
C GLU A 58 16.70 2.28 18.91
N VAL A 59 15.87 1.60 18.13
CA VAL A 59 15.89 1.59 16.67
C VAL A 59 14.74 2.46 16.16
N ILE A 60 15.00 3.25 15.13
CA ILE A 60 13.98 4.10 14.48
C ILE A 60 13.81 3.62 13.04
N VAL A 61 12.58 3.34 12.64
CA VAL A 61 12.22 3.00 11.26
C VAL A 61 11.34 4.09 10.68
N GLN A 62 11.66 4.57 9.49
CA GLN A 62 10.86 5.57 8.77
C GLN A 62 10.46 5.07 7.39
N SER A 63 9.26 5.44 6.95
CA SER A 63 8.75 5.09 5.62
C SER A 63 7.74 6.10 5.10
N ILE A 64 7.71 6.28 3.78
CA ILE A 64 6.70 7.09 3.11
C ILE A 64 5.45 6.22 2.88
N VAL A 65 4.36 6.61 3.55
CA VAL A 65 3.04 5.96 3.50
C VAL A 65 1.94 6.97 3.13
N ALA A 66 2.29 7.99 2.35
CA ALA A 66 1.35 9.02 1.91
C ALA A 66 0.11 8.39 1.25
N GLY A 67 -1.07 8.85 1.66
CA GLY A 67 -2.36 8.33 1.19
C GLY A 67 -2.87 7.07 1.90
N VAL A 68 -2.07 6.45 2.78
CA VAL A 68 -2.49 5.31 3.59
C VAL A 68 -3.05 5.81 4.91
N LYS A 69 -4.25 5.34 5.29
CA LYS A 69 -4.84 5.64 6.60
C LYS A 69 -4.18 4.78 7.69
N PRO A 70 -4.08 5.27 8.95
CA PRO A 70 -3.45 4.50 10.03
C PRO A 70 -4.08 3.13 10.28
N ASP A 71 -5.40 3.01 10.13
CA ASP A 71 -6.16 1.76 10.29
C ASP A 71 -5.96 0.74 9.17
N ALA A 72 -5.38 1.17 8.05
CA ALA A 72 -5.00 0.30 6.92
C ALA A 72 -3.54 -0.19 7.00
N LEU A 73 -2.83 0.12 8.10
CA LEU A 73 -1.50 -0.39 8.37
C LEU A 73 -1.56 -1.48 9.45
N ASP A 74 -0.82 -2.55 9.20
CA ASP A 74 -0.54 -3.59 10.19
C ASP A 74 0.96 -3.56 10.49
N ILE A 75 1.29 -3.36 11.78
CA ILE A 75 2.66 -3.33 12.27
C ILE A 75 2.78 -4.43 13.31
N SER A 76 3.55 -5.47 12.97
CA SER A 76 3.83 -6.60 13.84
C SER A 76 5.28 -6.55 14.31
N ILE A 77 5.50 -6.65 15.62
CA ILE A 77 6.83 -6.64 16.23
C ILE A 77 7.07 -7.99 16.88
N ASN A 78 8.16 -8.64 16.49
CA ASN A 78 8.71 -9.81 17.16
C ASN A 78 9.98 -9.41 17.93
N LYS A 79 10.56 -10.38 18.64
CA LYS A 79 11.74 -10.19 19.48
C LYS A 79 12.92 -9.49 18.77
N ASP A 80 13.13 -9.81 17.50
CA ASP A 80 14.28 -9.41 16.68
C ASP A 80 13.87 -8.88 15.30
N SER A 81 12.60 -8.54 15.10
CA SER A 81 12.12 -8.06 13.80
C SER A 81 10.88 -7.20 13.90
N VAL A 82 10.72 -6.32 12.92
CA VAL A 82 9.50 -5.53 12.70
C VAL A 82 9.00 -5.76 11.28
N THR A 83 7.71 -6.05 11.15
CA THR A 83 7.01 -6.21 9.88
C THR A 83 5.97 -5.11 9.73
N ILE A 84 6.02 -4.43 8.58
CA ILE A 84 5.08 -3.37 8.21
C ILE A 84 4.32 -3.86 6.98
N ARG A 85 3.00 -3.91 7.07
CA ARG A 85 2.08 -4.25 5.97
C ARG A 85 1.03 -3.19 5.80
N GLY A 86 0.50 -3.07 4.60
CA GLY A 86 -0.63 -2.21 4.32
C GLY A 86 -1.03 -2.24 2.85
N LYS A 87 -1.95 -1.36 2.47
CA LYS A 87 -2.41 -1.24 1.07
C LYS A 87 -2.51 0.23 0.65
N ARG A 88 -2.02 0.54 -0.54
CA ARG A 88 -2.24 1.84 -1.21
C ARG A 88 -3.43 1.72 -2.14
N GLU A 89 -4.51 2.43 -1.86
CA GLU A 89 -5.68 2.49 -2.74
C GLU A 89 -5.39 3.39 -3.94
N SER A 90 -5.71 2.89 -5.13
CA SER A 90 -5.58 3.67 -6.36
C SER A 90 -6.77 4.62 -6.48
N ASN A 91 -6.51 5.93 -6.47
CA ASN A 91 -7.52 6.94 -6.78
C ASN A 91 -7.45 7.37 -8.25
N ARG A 92 -7.48 6.38 -9.17
CA ARG A 92 -7.40 6.64 -10.62
C ARG A 92 -8.56 7.54 -11.06
N LEU A 93 -8.21 8.67 -11.65
CA LEU A 93 -9.18 9.58 -12.29
C LEU A 93 -9.45 9.22 -13.75
N THR A 94 -8.61 8.36 -14.34
CA THR A 94 -8.67 7.95 -15.75
C THR A 94 -8.25 6.49 -15.86
N GLU A 95 -8.71 5.83 -16.92
CA GLU A 95 -8.33 4.45 -17.25
C GLU A 95 -6.82 4.29 -17.50
N LYS A 96 -6.31 3.10 -17.20
CA LYS A 96 -4.87 2.76 -17.27
C LYS A 96 -4.30 2.98 -18.67
N GLU A 97 -5.09 2.76 -19.71
CA GLU A 97 -4.72 2.84 -21.12
C GLU A 97 -4.40 4.28 -21.56
N ASN A 98 -4.87 5.28 -20.81
CA ASN A 98 -4.61 6.69 -21.08
C ASN A 98 -3.38 7.22 -20.32
N ALA A 99 -2.66 6.38 -19.57
CA ALA A 99 -1.48 6.79 -18.82
C ALA A 99 -0.29 7.02 -19.76
N ILE A 100 0.24 8.25 -19.77
CA ILE A 100 1.49 8.56 -20.49
C ILE A 100 2.70 7.96 -19.74
N CYS A 101 2.66 7.97 -18.40
CA CYS A 101 3.67 7.37 -17.52
C CYS A 101 3.01 6.98 -16.18
N GLN A 102 3.43 5.86 -15.60
CA GLN A 102 2.97 5.43 -14.27
C GLN A 102 4.16 4.91 -13.45
N GLU A 103 4.64 5.72 -12.51
CA GLU A 103 5.71 5.36 -11.57
C GLU A 103 5.19 5.04 -10.16
N LEU A 104 3.95 5.42 -9.87
CA LEU A 104 3.33 5.19 -8.57
C LEU A 104 2.90 3.73 -8.43
N TYR A 105 3.31 3.13 -7.32
CA TYR A 105 2.84 1.81 -6.90
C TYR A 105 1.49 1.91 -6.18
N TRP A 106 0.54 1.08 -6.62
CA TRP A 106 -0.77 0.88 -5.99
C TRP A 106 -0.93 -0.61 -5.72
N GLY A 107 -1.54 -0.98 -4.58
CA GLY A 107 -1.64 -2.38 -4.16
C GLY A 107 -1.15 -2.61 -2.73
N GLY A 108 -1.11 -3.88 -2.34
CA GLY A 108 -0.57 -4.33 -1.06
C GLY A 108 0.93 -4.05 -0.96
N PHE A 109 1.45 -3.78 0.23
CA PHE A 109 2.89 -3.68 0.43
C PHE A 109 3.29 -4.35 1.72
N SER A 110 4.53 -4.83 1.75
CA SER A 110 5.10 -5.49 2.91
C SER A 110 6.60 -5.22 3.02
N ARG A 111 7.08 -5.07 4.26
CA ARG A 111 8.50 -5.03 4.57
C ARG A 111 8.74 -5.60 5.96
N THR A 112 9.61 -6.61 6.02
CA THR A 112 10.18 -7.11 7.27
C THR A 112 11.61 -6.62 7.40
N ILE A 113 11.94 -6.06 8.56
CA ILE A 113 13.29 -5.64 8.94
C ILE A 113 13.74 -6.53 10.11
N SER A 114 14.80 -7.28 9.89
CA SER A 114 15.51 -7.99 10.97
C SER A 114 16.39 -7.01 11.74
N LEU A 115 16.41 -7.15 13.06
CA LEU A 115 17.10 -6.28 14.01
C LEU A 115 18.20 -7.09 14.69
N SER A 116 19.33 -6.44 14.96
CA SER A 116 20.48 -7.12 15.59
C SER A 116 20.31 -7.29 17.11
N ASP A 117 19.55 -6.39 17.74
CA ASP A 117 19.32 -6.36 19.18
C ASP A 117 17.84 -6.67 19.49
N GLU A 118 17.60 -7.22 20.68
CA GLU A 118 16.24 -7.49 21.17
C GLU A 118 15.49 -6.20 21.48
N ILE A 119 14.22 -6.14 21.08
CA ILE A 119 13.35 -4.96 21.24
C ILE A 119 12.37 -5.14 22.40
N ASP A 120 12.13 -4.06 23.14
CA ASP A 120 11.02 -3.92 24.06
C ASP A 120 9.74 -3.56 23.27
N SER A 121 9.00 -4.59 22.87
CA SER A 121 7.77 -4.44 22.09
C SER A 121 6.64 -3.75 22.86
N GLU A 122 6.63 -3.81 24.19
CA GLU A 122 5.55 -3.22 24.99
C GLU A 122 5.60 -1.70 24.98
N ASN A 123 6.80 -1.13 24.84
CA ASN A 123 7.04 0.31 24.81
C ASN A 123 7.31 0.86 23.40
N ALA A 124 7.02 0.07 22.36
CA ALA A 124 7.14 0.53 20.98
C ALA A 124 6.06 1.56 20.63
N GLU A 125 6.43 2.56 19.82
CA GLU A 125 5.53 3.63 19.37
C GLU A 125 5.52 3.72 17.85
N ALA A 126 4.35 3.96 17.25
CA ALA A 126 4.21 4.22 15.82
C ALA A 126 3.35 5.46 15.58
N ILE A 127 3.84 6.40 14.78
CA ILE A 127 3.16 7.66 14.47
C ILE A 127 3.24 7.94 12.99
N ILE A 128 2.14 8.41 12.41
CA ILE A 128 2.11 8.97 11.05
C ILE A 128 2.00 10.49 11.15
N LYS A 129 2.92 11.20 10.51
CA LYS A 129 2.86 12.66 10.36
C LYS A 129 3.20 13.03 8.93
N ASN A 130 2.31 13.80 8.29
CA ASN A 130 2.49 14.29 6.91
C ASN A 130 2.80 13.17 5.90
N GLY A 131 2.16 12.00 6.04
CA GLY A 131 2.38 10.85 5.15
C GLY A 131 3.66 10.07 5.41
N ILE A 132 4.39 10.36 6.49
CA ILE A 132 5.59 9.62 6.91
C ILE A 132 5.23 8.82 8.17
N LEU A 133 5.40 7.50 8.09
CA LEU A 133 5.37 6.59 9.22
C LEU A 133 6.72 6.65 9.93
N THR A 134 6.71 6.82 11.25
CA THR A 134 7.88 6.68 12.12
C THR A 134 7.56 5.69 13.22
N ILE A 135 8.35 4.62 13.30
CA ILE A 135 8.27 3.59 14.33
C ILE A 135 9.50 3.72 15.22
N ARG A 136 9.29 3.80 16.54
CA ARG A 136 10.34 3.83 17.56
C ARG A 136 10.29 2.53 18.35
N LEU A 137 11.43 1.85 18.38
CA LEU A 137 11.59 0.50 18.92
C LEU A 137 12.66 0.54 20.02
N PRO A 138 12.28 0.74 21.31
CA PRO A 138 13.24 0.74 22.40
C PRO A 138 13.95 -0.61 22.53
N LEU A 139 15.24 -0.62 22.89
CA LEU A 139 15.97 -1.86 23.13
C LEU A 139 15.56 -2.50 24.46
N ALA A 140 15.33 -3.81 24.47
CA ALA A 140 14.96 -4.58 25.68
C ALA A 140 16.03 -4.50 26.76
N GLN A 141 17.31 -4.57 26.37
CA GLN A 141 18.44 -4.30 27.24
C GLN A 141 19.14 -3.03 26.79
N LYS A 142 19.12 -2.01 27.63
CA LYS A 142 19.96 -0.82 27.44
C LYS A 142 21.42 -1.27 27.53
N ILE A 143 22.22 -0.92 26.53
CA ILE A 143 23.64 -1.26 26.45
C ILE A 143 24.35 -0.74 27.71
N GLN A 144 24.63 -1.62 28.66
CA GLN A 144 25.49 -1.35 29.80
C GLN A 144 26.85 -1.97 29.52
N THR A 145 27.86 -1.14 29.30
CA THR A 145 29.25 -1.61 29.14
C THR A 145 29.70 -2.32 30.41
N LYS A 146 29.80 -3.65 30.37
CA LYS A 146 30.38 -4.43 31.47
C LYS A 146 31.89 -4.50 31.29
N LYS A 147 32.65 -3.93 32.22
CA LYS A 147 34.09 -4.15 32.31
C LYS A 147 34.34 -5.48 33.00
N ILE A 148 34.95 -6.42 32.29
CA ILE A 148 35.46 -7.66 32.88
C ILE A 148 36.91 -7.46 33.33
N ARG A 149 37.29 -8.05 34.46
CA ARG A 149 38.69 -8.14 34.90
C ARG A 149 39.23 -9.51 34.49
N VAL A 150 40.42 -9.52 33.91
CA VAL A 150 41.15 -10.76 33.61
C VAL A 150 41.66 -11.34 34.94
N GLN A 151 41.45 -12.63 35.15
CA GLN A 151 42.02 -13.38 36.27
C GLN A 151 43.11 -14.31 35.74
N GLU A 152 44.21 -14.44 36.48
CA GLU A 152 45.23 -15.48 36.27
C GLU A 152 44.73 -16.82 36.85
N GLU A 153 45.17 -17.91 36.22
CA GLU A 153 44.90 -19.30 36.64
C GLU A 153 45.80 -19.73 37.81
#